data_AF-A0A3N5Q5G3-F1
#
_entry.id   AF-A0A3N5Q5G3-F1
#
_cell.length_a   1.000
_cell.length_b   1.000
_cell.length_c   1.000
_cell.angle_alpha   90.00
_cell.angle_beta   90.00
_cell.angle_gamma   90.00
#
_symmetry.space_group_name_H-M   'P 1'
#
loop_
_entity.id
_entity.type
_entity.pdbx_description
1 polymer ?
#
loop_
_entity_poly.entity_id
_entity_poly.type
_entity_poly.pdbx_seq_one_letter_code
_entity_poly.pdbx_strand_id
1 'polypeptide(L)' 'INVYCDTPERMRQLYTELHRNILDVFNEYGVQIMTPAYEMDPLERKVVPKEQWYAEPARSPAAASADMPRRR' A
#
# COMPACT_ATOMS: atom_id res chain seq x y z
N ILE A 1 -4.33 7.03 10.88
CA ILE A 1 -3.23 7.90 11.34
C ILE A 1 -3.76 9.34 11.34
N ASN A 2 -3.51 10.12 12.40
CA ASN A 2 -3.92 11.52 12.47
C ASN A 2 -2.72 12.41 12.13
N VAL A 3 -2.69 12.97 10.92
CA VAL A 3 -1.64 13.87 10.45
C VAL A 3 -2.27 15.14 9.93
N TYR A 4 -1.67 16.29 10.24
CA TYR A 4 -2.10 17.59 9.76
C TYR A 4 -1.87 17.72 8.24
N CYS A 5 -2.82 18.31 7.53
CA CYS A 5 -2.72 18.64 6.12
C CYS A 5 -3.28 20.05 5.91
N ASP A 6 -2.52 20.89 5.21
CA ASP A 6 -2.89 22.27 4.85
C ASP A 6 -3.70 22.35 3.55
N THR A 7 -3.79 21.25 2.81
CA THR A 7 -4.41 21.13 1.49
C THR A 7 -5.53 20.08 1.50
N PRO A 8 -6.73 20.40 2.01
CA PRO A 8 -7.79 19.42 2.25
C PRO A 8 -8.24 18.67 0.99
N GLU A 9 -8.23 19.32 -0.17
CA GLU A 9 -8.58 18.73 -1.46
C GLU A 9 -7.66 17.58 -1.88
N ARG A 10 -6.41 17.55 -1.41
CA ARG A 10 -5.43 16.48 -1.67
C ARG A 10 -5.44 15.39 -0.62
N MET A 11 -6.15 15.56 0.50
CA MET A 11 -6.07 14.63 1.64
C MET A 11 -6.33 13.18 1.26
N ARG A 12 -7.32 12.89 0.40
CA ARG A 12 -7.59 11.50 -0.02
C ARG A 12 -6.40 10.86 -0.73
N GLN A 13 -5.76 11.57 -1.65
CA GLN A 13 -4.59 11.08 -2.38
C GLN A 13 -3.42 10.86 -1.42
N LEU A 14 -3.15 11.85 -0.54
CA LEU A 14 -2.09 11.77 0.45
C LEU A 14 -2.29 10.60 1.43
N TYR A 15 -3.53 10.36 1.90
CA TYR A 15 -3.82 9.20 2.74
C TYR A 15 -3.63 7.88 2.01
N THR A 16 -4.04 7.78 0.74
CA THR A 16 -3.82 6.58 -0.07
C THR A 16 -2.32 6.29 -0.23
N GLU A 17 -1.53 7.31 -0.59
CA GLU A 17 -0.08 7.19 -0.73
C GLU A 17 0.60 6.83 0.60
N LEU A 18 0.19 7.48 1.70
CA LEU A 18 0.72 7.21 3.02
C LEU A 18 0.45 5.76 3.44
N HIS A 19 -0.79 5.29 3.32
CA HIS A 19 -1.12 3.90 3.68
C HIS A 19 -0.37 2.89 2.81
N ARG A 20 -0.20 3.16 1.51
CA ARG A 20 0.62 2.33 0.62
C ARG A 20 2.07 2.23 1.11
N ASN A 21 2.72 3.37 1.34
CA ASN A 21 4.10 3.42 1.81
C ASN A 21 4.28 2.70 3.15
N ILE A 22 3.33 2.84 4.09
CA ILE A 22 3.38 2.14 5.37
C ILE A 22 3.32 0.62 5.15
N LEU A 23 2.41 0.13 4.31
CA LEU A 23 2.32 -1.30 4.01
C LEU A 23 3.61 -1.82 3.36
N ASP A 24 4.17 -1.09 2.40
CA ASP A 24 5.40 -1.47 1.69
C ASP A 24 6.59 -1.55 2.64
N VAL A 25 6.76 -0.57 3.54
CA VAL A 25 7.83 -0.58 4.55
C VAL A 25 7.65 -1.75 5.53
N PHE A 26 6.43 -2.01 5.99
CA PHE A 26 6.17 -3.15 6.88
C PHE A 26 6.52 -4.48 6.19
N ASN A 27 6.15 -4.62 4.91
CA ASN A 27 6.49 -5.80 4.13
C ASN A 27 8.01 -5.94 3.94
N GLU A 28 8.72 -4.85 3.65
CA GLU A 28 10.18 -4.85 3.46
C GLU A 28 10.93 -5.31 4.72
N TYR A 29 10.48 -4.90 5.90
CA TYR A 29 11.09 -5.31 7.17
C TYR A 29 10.45 -6.56 7.79
N GLY A 30 9.52 -7.21 7.10
CA GLY A 30 8.86 -8.43 7.56
C GLY A 30 7.98 -8.24 8.81
N VAL A 31 7.54 -7.01 9.07
CA VAL A 31 6.67 -6.66 10.21
C VAL A 31 5.22 -7.01 9.84
N GLN A 32 4.58 -7.83 10.65
CA GLN A 32 3.21 -8.27 10.43
C GLN A 32 2.22 -7.33 11.12
N ILE A 33 1.16 -6.94 10.41
CA ILE A 33 0.05 -6.14 10.96
C ILE A 33 -1.01 -7.08 11.52
N MET A 34 -1.11 -7.16 12.85
CA MET A 34 -2.10 -7.99 13.54
C MET A 34 -3.40 -7.23 13.77
N THR A 35 -4.51 -7.97 13.81
CA THR A 35 -5.79 -7.44 14.25
C THR A 35 -5.88 -7.53 15.78
N PRO A 36 -6.66 -6.68 16.45
CA PRO A 36 -6.82 -6.75 17.91
C PRO A 36 -7.46 -8.06 18.40
N ALA A 37 -8.15 -8.81 17.53
CA ALA A 37 -8.63 -10.17 17.79
C ALA A 37 -7.62 -11.22 17.29
N TYR A 38 -6.39 -11.15 17.80
CA TYR A 38 -5.33 -12.08 17.45
C TYR A 38 -5.30 -13.24 18.44
N GLU A 39 -5.74 -14.41 18.01
CA GLU A 39 -5.88 -15.58 18.88
C GLU A 39 -4.67 -16.53 18.80
N MET A 40 -4.02 -16.61 17.65
CA MET A 40 -2.90 -17.52 17.41
C MET A 40 -2.06 -17.06 16.23
N ASP A 41 -0.76 -17.37 16.26
CA ASP A 41 0.14 -17.14 15.13
C ASP A 41 -0.29 -17.96 13.91
N PRO A 42 -0.44 -17.35 12.72
CA PRO A 42 -0.61 -18.10 11.49
C PRO A 42 0.68 -18.88 11.17
N LEU A 43 0.53 -20.09 10.60
CA LEU A 43 1.67 -20.93 10.19
C LEU A 43 2.60 -20.22 9.20
N GLU A 44 2.05 -19.33 8.38
CA GLU A 44 2.78 -18.52 7.42
C GLU A 44 2.76 -17.06 7.85
N ARG A 45 3.90 -16.36 7.69
CA ARG A 45 3.98 -14.93 7.97
C ARG A 45 3.08 -14.18 7.00
N LYS A 46 2.26 -13.27 7.53
CA LYS A 46 1.40 -12.40 6.74
C LYS A 46 2.17 -11.20 6.17
N VAL A 47 3.14 -11.49 5.31
CA VAL A 47 3.99 -10.52 4.60
C VAL A 47 3.87 -10.77 3.12
N VAL A 48 3.74 -9.72 2.31
CA VAL A 48 3.67 -9.84 0.85
C VAL A 48 5.10 -9.78 0.26
N PRO A 49 5.60 -10.83 -0.41
CA PRO A 49 6.89 -10.80 -1.09
C PRO A 49 6.93 -9.68 -2.14
N LYS A 50 8.10 -9.07 -2.35
CA LYS A 50 8.27 -7.93 -3.29
C LYS A 50 7.80 -8.27 -4.70
N GLU A 51 8.00 -9.52 -5.13
CA GLU A 51 7.60 -10.03 -6.44
C GLU A 51 6.07 -10.00 -6.64
N GLN A 52 5.30 -9.98 -5.55
CA GLN A 52 3.83 -10.02 -5.56
C GLN A 52 3.19 -8.66 -5.27
N TRP A 53 3.98 -7.59 -5.07
CA TRP A 53 3.45 -6.25 -4.77
C TRP A 53 2.53 -5.67 -5.87
N TYR A 54 2.70 -6.13 -7.11
CA TYR A 54 1.89 -5.75 -8.26
C TYR A 54 1.15 -6.94 -8.87
N ALA A 55 0.83 -7.96 -8.07
CA ALA A 55 -0.08 -9.02 -8.50
C ALA A 55 -1.45 -8.41 -8.85
N GLU A 56 -2.09 -8.91 -9.91
CA GLU A 56 -3.44 -8.50 -10.30
C GLU A 56 -4.37 -8.50 -9.07
N PRO A 57 -5.15 -7.43 -8.82
CA PRO A 57 -5.48 -6.32 -9.72
C PRO A 57 -4.58 -5.07 -9.58
N ALA A 58 -3.45 -5.14 -8.88
CA ALA A 58 -2.61 -3.98 -8.62
C ALA A 58 -1.79 -3.57 -9.86
N ARG A 59 -1.91 -2.32 -10.30
CA ARG A 59 -1.08 -1.78 -11.39
C ARG A 59 0.32 -1.45 -10.92
N SER A 60 1.32 -1.89 -11.67
CA SER A 60 2.70 -1.44 -11.48
C SER A 60 2.88 0.03 -11.91
N PRO A 61 3.84 0.76 -11.32
CA PRO A 61 4.11 2.16 -11.70
C PRO A 61 4.44 2.31 -13.18
N ALA A 62 5.16 1.34 -13.75
CA ALA A 62 5.46 1.31 -15.18
C ALA A 62 4.17 1.13 -16.02
N ALA A 63 3.27 0.22 -15.63
CA ALA A 63 2.00 0.01 -16.32
C ALA A 63 1.02 1.20 -16.20
N ALA A 64 1.02 1.90 -15.06
CA ALA A 64 0.15 3.07 -14.87
C ALA A 64 0.47 4.23 -15.82
N SER A 65 1.74 4.37 -16.22
CA SER A 65 2.18 5.40 -17.17
C SER A 65 1.78 5.11 -18.63
N ALA A 66 1.57 3.84 -18.98
CA ALA A 66 1.20 3.41 -20.33
C ALA A 66 -0.31 3.51 -20.63
N ASP A 67 -1.16 3.42 -19.60
CA ASP A 67 -2.63 3.44 -19.71
C ASP A 67 -3.22 4.87 -19.71
N MET A 68 -2.40 5.91 -19.58
CA MET A 68 -2.87 7.30 -19.61
C MET A 68 -3.04 7.75 -21.06
N PRO A 69 -4.28 7.96 -21.58
CA PRO A 69 -4.46 8.38 -22.96
C PRO A 69 -3.83 9.75 -23.15
N ARG A 70 -2.89 9.86 -24.09
CA ARG A 70 -2.31 11.15 -24.49
C ARG A 70 -3.46 12.02 -25.01
N ARG A 71 -3.95 12.95 -24.18
CA ARG A 71 -4.90 13.98 -24.62
C ARG A 71 -4.24 14.76 -25.75
N ARG A 72 -4.83 14.68 -26.95
CA ARG A 72 -4.61 15.61 -28.06
C ARG A 72 -5.30 16.93 -27.78
#